data_AF-A0A4R4LN89-F1
#
_entry.id   AF-A0A4R4LN89-F1
#
_cell.length_a   1.000
_cell.length_b   1.000
_cell.length_c   1.000
_cell.angle_alpha   90.00
_cell.angle_beta   90.00
_cell.angle_gamma   90.00
#
_symmetry.space_group_name_H-M   'P 1'
#
loop_
_entity.id
_entity.type
_entity.pdbx_description
1 polymer ?
#
loop_
_entity_poly.entity_id
_entity_poly.type
_entity_poly.pdbx_seq_one_letter_code
_entity_poly.pdbx_strand_id
1 'polypeptide(L)'
;MIPWTSPGPGGGEPPTARGPLAASPLDPLPPRMVPPPPPPSGRTLPPTAHVLVAAVLILGNPWVFPVLFEWVYDLPDADGFAGLVAELGEMTVFALRWPHWDPRLADPRMLGYALAQNSRTLLFVLVTVWLLRRLATGAPPRRAYRVLATFAAPLVGAAVAAIGVTALLVIVDGVHVYGYRDDAARMVRDMLAGGLHAGFVLGTLLAWIQASRPGPAAADVFATDRR
;
A
#
# COMPACT_ATOMS: atom_id res chain seq x y z
N MET A 1 1.39 -58.43 -16.15
CA MET A 1 0.11 -58.96 -16.71
C MET A 1 -0.91 -59.00 -15.58
N ILE A 2 -2.20 -58.79 -15.89
CA ILE A 2 -3.34 -58.75 -14.94
C ILE A 2 -4.45 -59.66 -15.50
N PRO A 3 -5.14 -60.46 -14.67
CA PRO A 3 -6.60 -60.35 -14.49
C PRO A 3 -7.02 -60.56 -13.00
N TRP A 4 -7.86 -59.74 -12.34
CA TRP A 4 -9.33 -59.55 -12.47
C TRP A 4 -10.19 -60.83 -12.32
N THR A 5 -10.96 -60.94 -11.21
CA THR A 5 -12.41 -61.27 -11.19
C THR A 5 -13.02 -61.33 -9.77
N SER A 6 -14.21 -60.75 -9.62
CA SER A 6 -15.32 -61.07 -8.67
C SER A 6 -16.53 -61.53 -9.53
N PRO A 7 -17.67 -62.10 -9.06
CA PRO A 7 -18.35 -62.00 -7.75
C PRO A 7 -19.05 -63.31 -7.23
N GLY A 8 -20.03 -63.23 -6.31
CA GLY A 8 -20.87 -64.35 -5.77
C GLY A 8 -21.94 -64.91 -6.75
N PRO A 9 -22.98 -65.71 -6.34
CA PRO A 9 -23.88 -65.44 -5.19
C PRO A 9 -24.59 -66.66 -4.47
N GLY A 10 -25.37 -66.38 -3.40
CA GLY A 10 -26.75 -66.92 -3.22
C GLY A 10 -27.07 -68.18 -2.35
N GLY A 11 -28.10 -68.06 -1.49
CA GLY A 11 -29.12 -69.11 -1.25
C GLY A 11 -29.25 -69.76 0.15
N GLY A 12 -30.39 -69.55 0.86
CA GLY A 12 -30.84 -70.39 1.99
C GLY A 12 -31.55 -69.68 3.16
N GLU A 13 -32.89 -69.55 3.09
CA GLU A 13 -33.79 -68.87 4.06
C GLU A 13 -34.66 -69.88 4.88
N PRO A 14 -35.58 -69.47 5.79
CA PRO A 14 -35.80 -68.15 6.42
C PRO A 14 -35.58 -68.23 7.96
N PRO A 15 -36.53 -68.18 8.95
CA PRO A 15 -37.99 -67.94 8.98
C PRO A 15 -38.39 -66.54 9.55
N THR A 16 -39.63 -66.42 10.07
CA THR A 16 -40.37 -65.21 10.49
C THR A 16 -40.83 -65.31 11.98
N ALA A 17 -41.35 -64.31 12.70
CA ALA A 17 -42.15 -63.14 12.28
C ALA A 17 -42.25 -61.95 13.28
N ARG A 18 -42.44 -60.74 12.71
CA ARG A 18 -43.24 -59.56 13.15
C ARG A 18 -42.94 -58.79 14.46
N GLY A 19 -42.55 -57.53 14.26
CA GLY A 19 -42.94 -56.37 15.07
C GLY A 19 -42.84 -55.08 14.22
N PRO A 20 -43.93 -54.30 14.01
CA PRO A 20 -43.89 -53.08 13.19
C PRO A 20 -43.53 -51.83 14.00
N LEU A 21 -43.12 -50.77 13.29
CA LEU A 21 -42.75 -49.41 13.75
C LEU A 21 -41.24 -49.17 14.00
N ALA A 22 -40.83 -47.92 13.72
CA ALA A 22 -39.55 -47.29 14.06
C ALA A 22 -38.27 -47.74 13.32
N ALA A 23 -38.18 -47.47 12.01
CA ALA A 23 -36.94 -46.99 11.36
C ALA A 23 -37.22 -46.42 9.96
N SER A 24 -38.05 -45.36 9.86
CA SER A 24 -38.01 -44.54 8.64
C SER A 24 -36.63 -43.86 8.61
N PRO A 25 -35.83 -43.98 7.54
CA PRO A 25 -34.62 -43.19 7.43
C PRO A 25 -35.02 -41.71 7.50
N LEU A 26 -34.42 -40.98 8.45
CA LEU A 26 -34.62 -39.55 8.57
C LEU A 26 -34.10 -38.89 7.28
N ASP A 27 -34.98 -38.13 6.63
CA ASP A 27 -34.64 -37.26 5.51
C ASP A 27 -33.41 -36.43 5.90
N PRO A 28 -32.27 -36.52 5.17
CA PRO A 28 -31.06 -35.83 5.56
C PRO A 28 -31.33 -34.33 5.57
N LEU A 29 -31.15 -33.71 6.74
CA LEU A 29 -31.35 -32.27 6.96
C LEU A 29 -30.82 -31.46 5.77
N PRO A 30 -31.60 -30.50 5.24
CA PRO A 30 -31.23 -29.77 4.04
C PRO A 30 -29.83 -29.19 4.20
N PRO A 31 -28.98 -29.29 3.16
CA PRO A 31 -27.58 -28.91 3.26
C PRO A 31 -27.48 -27.50 3.82
N ARG A 32 -26.72 -27.35 4.93
CA ARG A 32 -26.53 -26.07 5.60
C ARG A 32 -26.20 -25.03 4.54
N MET A 33 -27.07 -24.04 4.36
CA MET A 33 -26.82 -22.94 3.45
C MET A 33 -25.50 -22.31 3.85
N VAL A 34 -24.45 -22.56 3.08
CA VAL A 34 -23.18 -21.87 3.23
C VAL A 34 -23.52 -20.39 3.04
N PRO A 35 -23.30 -19.53 4.05
CA PRO A 35 -23.65 -18.13 3.93
C PRO A 35 -22.96 -17.58 2.69
N PRO A 36 -23.66 -16.78 1.86
CA PRO A 36 -23.10 -16.29 0.61
C PRO A 36 -21.76 -15.58 0.92
N PRO A 37 -20.73 -15.77 0.08
CA PRO A 37 -19.43 -15.15 0.31
C PRO A 37 -19.63 -13.65 0.54
N PRO A 38 -19.02 -13.06 1.59
CA PRO A 38 -19.26 -11.66 1.92
C PRO A 38 -18.97 -10.79 0.70
N PRO A 39 -19.80 -9.76 0.44
CA PRO A 39 -19.68 -8.97 -0.78
C PRO A 39 -18.25 -8.43 -0.90
N PRO A 40 -17.65 -8.46 -2.10
CA PRO A 40 -16.28 -7.99 -2.28
C PRO A 40 -16.17 -6.55 -1.76
N SER A 41 -15.25 -6.33 -0.85
CA SER A 41 -15.02 -5.06 -0.12
C SER A 41 -14.40 -3.97 -1.01
N GLY A 42 -14.85 -3.89 -2.27
CA GLY A 42 -14.29 -3.05 -3.33
C GLY A 42 -14.41 -1.54 -3.11
N ARG A 43 -15.10 -1.08 -2.07
CA ARG A 43 -15.27 0.34 -1.71
C ARG A 43 -14.36 0.83 -0.58
N THR A 44 -13.79 -0.06 0.25
CA THR A 44 -12.93 0.36 1.37
C THR A 44 -11.47 0.42 0.94
N LEU A 45 -10.80 1.55 1.21
CA LEU A 45 -9.36 1.66 1.03
C LEU A 45 -8.62 0.81 2.08
N PRO A 46 -7.49 0.18 1.75
CA PRO A 46 -6.69 -0.51 2.76
C PRO A 46 -6.14 0.51 3.78
N PRO A 47 -5.95 0.16 5.07
CA PRO A 47 -5.55 1.17 6.05
C PRO A 47 -4.16 1.76 5.81
N THR A 48 -3.29 1.08 5.06
CA THR A 48 -2.02 1.65 4.56
C THR A 48 -2.24 2.81 3.57
N ALA A 49 -3.28 2.77 2.73
CA ALA A 49 -3.63 3.87 1.85
C ALA A 49 -4.21 5.06 2.64
N HIS A 50 -4.99 4.81 3.70
CA HIS A 50 -5.45 5.87 4.60
C HIS A 50 -4.28 6.57 5.30
N VAL A 51 -3.32 5.82 5.83
CA VAL A 51 -2.10 6.39 6.44
C VAL A 51 -1.29 7.20 5.43
N LEU A 52 -1.10 6.69 4.21
CA LEU A 52 -0.39 7.42 3.16
C LEU A 52 -1.06 8.76 2.83
N VAL A 53 -2.38 8.76 2.63
CA VAL A 53 -3.13 9.98 2.32
C VAL A 53 -3.03 10.98 3.47
N ALA A 54 -3.18 10.54 4.72
CA ALA A 54 -3.01 11.40 5.89
C ALA A 54 -1.59 11.99 5.98
N ALA A 55 -0.56 11.16 5.79
CA ALA A 55 0.84 11.60 5.80
C ALA A 55 1.11 12.64 4.69
N VAL A 56 0.66 12.40 3.45
CA VAL A 56 0.83 13.35 2.34
C VAL A 56 0.08 14.67 2.56
N LEU A 57 -1.11 14.62 3.15
CA LEU A 57 -1.88 15.84 3.48
C LEU A 57 -1.21 16.67 4.59
N ILE A 58 -0.60 16.02 5.59
CA ILE A 58 0.13 16.70 6.67
C ILE A 58 1.46 17.27 6.15
N LEU A 59 2.28 16.43 5.49
CA LEU A 59 3.62 16.80 5.04
C LEU A 59 3.60 17.85 3.92
N GLY A 60 2.67 17.70 2.97
CA GLY A 60 2.52 18.65 1.87
C GLY A 60 1.74 19.90 2.23
N ASN A 61 1.27 20.05 3.47
CA ASN A 61 0.55 21.24 3.91
C ASN A 61 1.47 22.48 3.76
N PRO A 62 1.04 23.56 3.07
CA PRO A 62 1.85 24.75 2.88
C PRO A 62 2.27 25.47 4.17
N TRP A 63 1.66 25.14 5.32
CA TRP A 63 2.03 25.67 6.64
C TRP A 63 3.04 24.77 7.38
N VAL A 64 3.15 23.50 7.00
CA VAL A 64 4.13 22.54 7.56
C VAL A 64 5.43 22.58 6.77
N PHE A 65 5.36 22.84 5.46
CA PHE A 65 6.52 22.91 4.57
C PHE A 65 7.63 23.92 4.99
N PRO A 66 7.33 25.10 5.56
CA PRO A 66 8.35 26.01 6.09
C PRO A 66 9.02 25.45 7.36
N VAL A 67 8.26 24.86 8.28
CA VAL A 67 8.81 24.24 9.51
C VAL A 67 9.75 23.08 9.16
N LEU A 68 9.36 22.24 8.20
CA LEU A 68 10.24 21.21 7.65
C LEU A 68 11.48 21.79 6.94
N PHE A 69 11.45 23.04 6.46
CA PHE A 69 12.62 23.69 5.88
C PHE A 69 13.59 24.17 6.95
N GLU A 70 13.07 24.79 8.01
CA GLU A 70 13.84 25.26 9.17
C GLU A 70 14.59 24.09 9.85
N TRP A 71 13.93 22.93 10.00
CA TRP A 71 14.56 21.72 10.56
C TRP A 71 15.77 21.19 9.79
N VAL A 72 15.96 21.56 8.52
CA VAL A 72 17.19 21.23 7.77
C VAL A 72 18.36 22.07 8.28
N TYR A 73 18.12 23.34 8.62
CA TYR A 73 19.14 24.28 9.10
C TYR A 73 19.42 24.16 10.60
N ASP A 74 18.51 23.55 11.37
CA ASP A 74 18.68 23.30 12.81
C ASP A 74 19.49 22.02 13.12
N LEU A 75 19.86 21.24 12.10
CA LEU A 75 20.69 20.04 12.27
C LEU A 75 22.15 20.43 12.58
N PRO A 76 22.78 19.87 13.63
CA PRO A 76 24.13 20.24 14.00
C PRO A 76 25.17 19.63 13.05
N ASP A 77 26.08 20.45 12.53
CA ASP A 77 27.33 19.99 11.91
C ASP A 77 28.13 19.18 12.95
N ALA A 78 28.28 17.88 12.70
CA ALA A 78 28.96 16.97 13.60
C ALA A 78 29.73 15.91 12.81
N ASP A 79 30.89 15.49 13.31
CA ASP A 79 31.71 14.46 12.67
C ASP A 79 31.32 13.03 13.07
N GLY A 80 31.74 12.06 12.26
CA GLY A 80 31.64 10.62 12.57
C GLY A 80 30.20 10.11 12.62
N PHE A 81 29.87 9.31 13.64
CA PHE A 81 28.53 8.70 13.75
C PHE A 81 27.42 9.74 13.95
N ALA A 82 27.70 10.84 14.65
CA ALA A 82 26.74 11.92 14.83
C ALA A 82 26.42 12.61 13.50
N GLY A 83 27.45 12.87 12.68
CA GLY A 83 27.30 13.37 11.30
C GLY A 83 26.46 12.44 10.42
N LEU A 84 26.74 11.14 10.45
CA LEU A 84 25.96 10.16 9.67
C LEU A 84 24.46 10.14 10.08
N VAL A 85 24.16 10.34 11.37
CA VAL A 85 22.78 10.50 11.85
C VAL A 85 22.18 11.84 11.41
N ALA A 86 22.96 12.93 11.40
CA ALA A 86 22.53 14.23 10.91
C ALA A 86 22.21 14.22 9.41
N GLU A 87 23.08 13.63 8.57
CA GLU A 87 22.86 13.42 7.14
C GLU A 87 21.60 12.58 6.86
N LEU A 88 21.39 11.50 7.61
CA LEU A 88 20.15 10.72 7.53
C LEU A 88 18.91 11.54 7.93
N GLY A 89 19.06 12.42 8.93
CA GLY A 89 18.05 13.40 9.32
C GLY A 89 17.72 14.36 8.17
N GLU A 90 18.73 15.01 7.60
CA GLU A 90 18.60 15.93 6.47
C GLU A 90 17.93 15.25 5.27
N MET A 91 18.43 14.09 4.84
CA MET A 91 17.85 13.32 3.74
C MET A 91 16.38 12.95 4.02
N THR A 92 16.05 12.61 5.27
CA THR A 92 14.68 12.29 5.66
C THR A 92 13.80 13.55 5.61
N VAL A 93 14.25 14.69 6.15
CA VAL A 93 13.47 15.94 6.14
C VAL A 93 13.30 16.46 4.70
N PHE A 94 14.35 16.41 3.87
CA PHE A 94 14.28 16.72 2.45
C PHE A 94 13.26 15.84 1.71
N ALA A 95 13.27 14.53 1.98
CA ALA A 95 12.29 13.59 1.45
C ALA A 95 10.85 13.85 1.92
N LEU A 96 10.68 14.24 3.19
CA LEU A 96 9.37 14.56 3.77
C LEU A 96 8.78 15.85 3.19
N ARG A 97 9.61 16.77 2.67
CA ARG A 97 9.17 17.96 1.91
C ARG A 97 8.79 17.64 0.47
N TRP A 98 8.98 16.40 0.02
CA TRP A 98 8.66 16.01 -1.36
C TRP A 98 7.18 16.16 -1.69
N PRO A 99 6.21 15.60 -0.94
CA PRO A 99 4.80 15.91 -1.17
C PRO A 99 4.62 17.40 -0.89
N HIS A 100 4.05 18.15 -1.84
CA HIS A 100 3.88 19.60 -1.72
C HIS A 100 2.57 20.04 -2.37
N TRP A 101 1.75 20.78 -1.63
CA TRP A 101 0.55 21.44 -2.12
C TRP A 101 0.80 22.94 -2.23
N ASP A 102 0.92 23.45 -3.45
CA ASP A 102 1.11 24.88 -3.70
C ASP A 102 -0.25 25.57 -3.90
N PRO A 103 -0.68 26.45 -2.98
CA PRO A 103 -1.96 27.17 -3.09
C PRO A 103 -1.92 28.34 -4.10
N ARG A 104 -0.75 28.70 -4.67
CA ARG A 104 -0.56 29.88 -5.52
C ARG A 104 -1.12 29.75 -6.95
N LEU A 105 -2.14 28.92 -7.14
CA LEU A 105 -2.89 28.76 -8.40
C LEU A 105 -3.53 30.06 -8.90
N ALA A 106 -3.71 31.06 -8.03
CA ALA A 106 -4.26 32.36 -8.39
C ALA A 106 -3.23 33.36 -8.96
N ASP A 107 -1.92 33.09 -8.88
CA ASP A 107 -0.87 33.92 -9.47
C ASP A 107 -0.50 33.40 -10.87
N PRO A 108 -0.78 34.14 -11.97
CA PRO A 108 -0.47 33.71 -13.32
C PRO A 108 1.02 33.43 -13.56
N ARG A 109 1.92 34.05 -12.79
CA ARG A 109 3.38 33.84 -12.90
C ARG A 109 3.83 32.53 -12.27
N MET A 110 3.09 32.03 -11.28
CA MET A 110 3.41 30.81 -10.54
C MET A 110 2.52 29.63 -10.94
N LEU A 111 1.43 29.86 -11.70
CA LEU A 111 0.43 28.86 -12.07
C LEU A 111 1.03 27.57 -12.65
N GLY A 112 1.96 27.66 -13.62
CA GLY A 112 2.58 26.49 -14.23
C GLY A 112 3.39 25.65 -13.24
N TYR A 113 4.13 26.30 -12.35
CA TYR A 113 4.88 25.64 -11.27
C TYR A 113 3.93 25.01 -10.23
N ALA A 114 2.93 25.77 -9.76
CA ALA A 114 1.95 25.28 -8.80
C ALA A 114 1.17 24.06 -9.35
N LEU A 115 0.77 24.09 -10.63
CA LEU A 115 0.16 22.94 -11.31
C LEU A 115 1.12 21.75 -11.41
N ALA A 116 2.41 21.97 -11.71
CA ALA A 116 3.41 20.90 -11.73
C ALA A 116 3.61 20.27 -10.34
N GLN A 117 3.72 21.06 -9.27
CA GLN A 117 3.88 20.53 -7.90
C GLN A 117 2.63 19.80 -7.41
N ASN A 118 1.44 20.37 -7.63
CA ASN A 118 0.18 19.74 -7.25
C ASN A 118 -0.09 18.45 -8.05
N SER A 119 0.18 18.44 -9.35
CA SER A 119 0.03 17.23 -10.19
C SER A 119 1.05 16.14 -9.82
N ARG A 120 2.28 16.50 -9.41
CA ARG A 120 3.29 15.58 -8.89
C ARG A 120 2.79 14.86 -7.64
N THR A 121 2.30 15.63 -6.67
CA THR A 121 1.77 15.09 -5.41
C THR A 121 0.51 14.25 -5.66
N LEU A 122 -0.38 14.65 -6.57
CA LEU A 122 -1.54 13.86 -7.00
C LEU A 122 -1.14 12.54 -7.67
N LEU A 123 -0.23 12.55 -8.64
CA LEU A 123 0.23 11.34 -9.33
C LEU A 123 0.84 10.35 -8.34
N PHE A 124 1.67 10.83 -7.41
CA PHE A 124 2.25 10.01 -6.36
C PHE A 124 1.17 9.31 -5.51
N VAL A 125 0.19 10.07 -5.00
CA VAL A 125 -0.92 9.53 -4.19
C VAL A 125 -1.76 8.56 -5.01
N LEU A 126 -2.20 8.93 -6.21
CA LEU A 126 -3.11 8.13 -7.03
C LEU A 126 -2.47 6.79 -7.43
N VAL A 127 -1.23 6.79 -7.92
CA VAL A 127 -0.52 5.57 -8.32
C VAL A 127 -0.26 4.67 -7.10
N THR A 128 0.21 5.24 -5.99
CA THR A 128 0.50 4.45 -4.79
C THR A 128 -0.77 3.87 -4.16
N VAL A 129 -1.86 4.66 -4.05
CA VAL A 129 -3.16 4.18 -3.54
C VAL A 129 -3.74 3.10 -4.47
N TRP A 130 -3.61 3.25 -5.80
CA TRP A 130 -4.02 2.23 -6.75
C TRP A 130 -3.24 0.92 -6.57
N LEU A 131 -1.90 0.99 -6.43
CA LEU A 131 -1.05 -0.17 -6.14
C LEU A 131 -1.43 -0.84 -4.80
N LEU A 132 -1.58 -0.06 -3.72
CA LEU A 132 -1.98 -0.58 -2.40
C LEU A 132 -3.37 -1.25 -2.43
N ARG A 133 -4.33 -0.66 -3.16
CA ARG A 133 -5.66 -1.26 -3.37
C ARG A 133 -5.56 -2.56 -4.16
N ARG A 134 -4.75 -2.61 -5.22
CA ARG A 134 -4.51 -3.83 -6.02
C ARG A 134 -3.88 -4.95 -5.19
N LEU A 135 -2.93 -4.61 -4.31
CA LEU A 135 -2.30 -5.53 -3.36
C LEU A 135 -3.30 -6.05 -2.30
N ALA A 136 -4.28 -5.24 -1.91
CA ALA A 136 -5.34 -5.64 -0.98
C ALA A 136 -6.38 -6.58 -1.61
N THR A 137 -6.65 -6.46 -2.93
CA THR A 137 -7.62 -7.31 -3.65
C THR A 137 -7.10 -8.68 -4.08
N GLY A 138 -5.79 -8.93 -3.99
CA GLY A 138 -5.18 -10.20 -4.39
C GLY A 138 -5.27 -11.30 -3.33
N ALA A 139 -5.26 -12.57 -3.76
CA ALA A 139 -5.13 -13.72 -2.87
C ALA A 139 -3.88 -13.57 -1.97
N PRO A 140 -3.93 -13.87 -0.65
CA PRO A 140 -2.85 -13.52 0.27
C PRO A 140 -1.48 -14.17 -0.06
N PRO A 141 -0.44 -13.39 -0.47
CA PRO A 141 0.92 -13.92 -0.48
C PRO A 141 1.47 -13.96 0.95
N ARG A 142 2.57 -14.70 1.17
CA ARG A 142 3.23 -14.78 2.49
C ARG A 142 3.55 -13.38 3.04
N ARG A 143 3.52 -13.22 4.37
CA ARG A 143 3.66 -11.93 5.09
C ARG A 143 4.84 -11.08 4.59
N ALA A 144 6.01 -11.70 4.35
CA ALA A 144 7.20 -11.02 3.83
C ALA A 144 6.95 -10.32 2.47
N TYR A 145 6.31 -11.01 1.50
CA TYR A 145 5.96 -10.41 0.21
C TYR A 145 4.95 -9.27 0.35
N ARG A 146 4.02 -9.34 1.31
CA ARG A 146 3.08 -8.22 1.59
C ARG A 146 3.83 -6.99 2.10
N VAL A 147 4.78 -7.16 3.00
CA VAL A 147 5.61 -6.07 3.53
C VAL A 147 6.46 -5.46 2.40
N LEU A 148 7.18 -6.29 1.63
CA LEU A 148 8.00 -5.84 0.50
C LEU A 148 7.19 -5.13 -0.60
N ALA A 149 6.01 -5.64 -0.94
CA ALA A 149 5.14 -4.99 -1.93
C ALA A 149 4.53 -3.69 -1.40
N THR A 150 4.27 -3.59 -0.10
CA THR A 150 3.81 -2.35 0.55
C THR A 150 4.93 -1.29 0.56
N PHE A 151 6.18 -1.70 0.79
CA PHE A 151 7.37 -0.85 0.65
C PHE A 151 7.58 -0.37 -0.80
N ALA A 152 7.44 -1.26 -1.77
CA ALA A 152 7.67 -0.95 -3.18
C ALA A 152 6.60 -0.01 -3.78
N ALA A 153 5.36 0.00 -3.26
CA ALA A 153 4.28 0.78 -3.83
C ALA A 153 4.55 2.31 -3.82
N PRO A 154 5.00 2.94 -2.70
CA PRO A 154 5.45 4.33 -2.72
C PRO A 154 6.65 4.60 -3.62
N LEU A 155 7.65 3.71 -3.68
CA LEU A 155 8.79 3.87 -4.60
C LEU A 155 8.36 3.94 -6.07
N VAL A 156 7.49 3.01 -6.50
CA VAL A 156 6.93 3.02 -7.87
C VAL A 156 6.09 4.26 -8.11
N GLY A 157 5.22 4.64 -7.16
CA GLY A 157 4.41 5.85 -7.28
C GLY A 157 5.26 7.13 -7.38
N ALA A 158 6.37 7.21 -6.64
CA ALA A 158 7.25 8.37 -6.64
C ALA A 158 8.07 8.45 -7.93
N ALA A 159 8.58 7.32 -8.43
CA ALA A 159 9.26 7.25 -9.72
C ALA A 159 8.32 7.67 -10.87
N VAL A 160 7.09 7.16 -10.91
CA VAL A 160 6.09 7.54 -11.91
C VAL A 160 5.72 9.03 -11.81
N ALA A 161 5.55 9.57 -10.60
CA ALA A 161 5.24 10.98 -10.39
C ALA A 161 6.40 11.92 -10.82
N ALA A 162 7.64 11.56 -10.48
CA ALA A 162 8.82 12.34 -10.85
C ALA A 162 9.05 12.34 -12.37
N ILE A 163 8.94 11.17 -13.02
CA ILE A 163 9.03 11.06 -14.49
C ILE A 163 7.88 11.82 -15.17
N GLY A 164 6.63 11.61 -14.72
CA GLY A 164 5.45 12.21 -15.31
C GLY A 164 5.46 13.74 -15.26
N VAL A 165 5.88 14.34 -14.13
CA VAL A 165 5.99 15.80 -14.01
C VAL A 165 7.23 16.36 -14.67
N THR A 166 8.34 15.61 -14.73
CA THR A 166 9.48 15.99 -15.57
C THR A 166 9.06 16.11 -17.05
N ALA A 167 8.33 15.12 -17.56
CA ALA A 167 7.81 15.15 -18.92
C ALA A 167 6.83 16.32 -19.13
N LEU A 168 5.92 16.57 -18.18
CA LEU A 168 4.98 17.69 -18.22
C LEU A 168 5.70 19.05 -18.28
N LEU A 169 6.71 19.26 -17.43
CA LEU A 169 7.49 20.51 -17.39
C LEU A 169 8.26 20.76 -18.69
N VAL A 170 8.80 19.70 -19.31
CA VAL A 170 9.45 19.77 -20.64
C VAL A 170 8.44 20.12 -21.74
N ILE A 171 7.25 19.51 -21.73
CA ILE A 171 6.22 19.73 -22.76
C ILE A 171 5.61 21.15 -22.68
N VAL A 172 5.47 21.70 -21.47
CA VAL A 172 4.81 23.01 -21.24
C VAL A 172 5.80 24.19 -21.27
N ASP A 173 7.07 23.94 -21.61
CA ASP A 173 8.19 24.91 -21.52
C ASP A 173 8.37 25.54 -20.12
N GLY A 174 7.83 24.86 -19.10
CA GLY A 174 7.80 25.31 -17.70
C GLY A 174 9.16 25.26 -17.01
N VAL A 175 10.18 24.71 -17.66
CA VAL A 175 11.58 24.66 -17.19
C VAL A 175 12.16 26.06 -16.95
N HIS A 176 11.59 27.09 -17.58
CA HIS A 176 11.96 28.49 -17.38
C HIS A 176 11.54 29.10 -16.03
N VAL A 177 10.74 28.42 -15.22
CA VAL A 177 10.25 28.94 -13.94
C VAL A 177 11.17 28.53 -12.78
N TYR A 178 11.79 29.53 -12.15
CA TYR A 178 12.65 29.44 -10.96
C TYR A 178 14.02 28.75 -11.15
N GLY A 179 15.07 29.54 -11.34
CA GLY A 179 16.48 29.20 -11.03
C GLY A 179 17.20 28.14 -11.88
N TYR A 180 16.48 27.17 -12.45
CA TYR A 180 17.05 26.05 -13.22
C TYR A 180 17.23 26.34 -14.72
N ARG A 181 17.11 27.61 -15.13
CA ARG A 181 17.22 28.07 -16.53
C ARG A 181 18.50 27.58 -17.21
N ASP A 182 19.59 27.48 -16.44
CA ASP A 182 20.92 27.12 -16.94
C ASP A 182 21.30 25.65 -16.62
N ASP A 183 20.48 24.92 -15.85
CA ASP A 183 20.74 23.51 -15.48
C ASP A 183 19.45 22.71 -15.23
N ALA A 184 18.76 22.39 -16.32
CA ALA A 184 17.60 21.50 -16.30
C ALA A 184 17.95 20.07 -15.85
N ALA A 185 19.21 19.62 -16.05
CA ALA A 185 19.64 18.28 -15.65
C ALA A 185 19.69 18.13 -14.13
N ARG A 186 20.17 19.15 -13.42
CA ARG A 186 20.08 19.25 -11.95
C ARG A 186 18.64 19.25 -11.47
N MET A 187 17.75 20.03 -12.09
CA MET A 187 16.33 20.00 -11.73
C MET A 187 15.77 18.58 -11.79
N VAL A 188 16.01 17.85 -12.89
CA VAL A 188 15.53 16.46 -13.06
C VAL A 188 16.18 15.50 -12.06
N ARG A 189 17.48 15.66 -11.79
CA ARG A 189 18.20 14.85 -10.79
C ARG A 189 17.62 15.04 -9.39
N ASP A 190 17.43 16.29 -8.97
CA ASP A 190 16.85 16.64 -7.68
C ASP A 190 15.40 16.16 -7.59
N MET A 191 14.65 16.21 -8.71
CA MET A 191 13.28 15.72 -8.81
C MET A 191 13.17 14.19 -8.63
N LEU A 192 14.07 13.44 -9.28
CA LEU A 192 14.14 11.98 -9.16
C LEU A 192 14.68 11.56 -7.79
N ALA A 193 15.73 12.23 -7.29
CA ALA A 193 16.31 11.94 -5.99
C ALA A 193 15.31 12.20 -4.86
N GLY A 194 14.70 13.39 -4.79
CA GLY A 194 13.68 13.72 -3.80
C GLY A 194 12.51 12.74 -3.83
N GLY A 195 12.06 12.36 -5.03
CA GLY A 195 11.03 11.34 -5.22
C GLY A 195 11.42 9.97 -4.66
N LEU A 196 12.60 9.46 -5.01
CA LEU A 196 13.05 8.15 -4.54
C LEU A 196 13.24 8.12 -3.01
N HIS A 197 13.79 9.18 -2.40
CA HIS A 197 13.91 9.25 -0.94
C HIS A 197 12.54 9.34 -0.27
N ALA A 198 11.59 10.12 -0.81
CA ALA A 198 10.22 10.19 -0.29
C ALA A 198 9.49 8.86 -0.39
N GLY A 199 9.64 8.16 -1.52
CA GLY A 199 9.14 6.80 -1.72
C GLY A 199 9.79 5.81 -0.76
N PHE A 200 11.07 5.97 -0.43
CA PHE A 200 11.77 5.12 0.55
C PHE A 200 11.28 5.36 1.98
N VAL A 201 11.19 6.62 2.44
CA VAL A 201 10.74 7.00 3.79
C VAL A 201 9.28 6.56 4.01
N LEU A 202 8.38 6.93 3.08
CA LEU A 202 6.96 6.54 3.17
C LEU A 202 6.77 5.03 2.96
N GLY A 203 7.55 4.41 2.06
CA GLY A 203 7.62 2.96 1.88
C GLY A 203 7.97 2.23 3.17
N THR A 204 9.01 2.69 3.88
CA THR A 204 9.46 2.13 5.16
C THR A 204 8.38 2.27 6.23
N LEU A 205 7.75 3.45 6.35
CA LEU A 205 6.65 3.69 7.28
C LEU A 205 5.46 2.75 7.04
N LEU A 206 5.01 2.62 5.78
CA LEU A 206 3.88 1.73 5.46
C LEU A 206 4.25 0.25 5.63
N ALA A 207 5.49 -0.13 5.32
CA ALA A 207 5.99 -1.49 5.51
C ALA A 207 6.06 -1.86 7.00
N TRP A 208 6.54 -0.94 7.85
CA TRP A 208 6.53 -1.08 9.31
C TRP A 208 5.10 -1.29 9.82
N ILE A 209 4.16 -0.42 9.46
CA ILE A 209 2.74 -0.53 9.85
C ILE A 209 2.13 -1.86 9.37
N GLN A 210 2.48 -2.32 8.17
CA GLN A 210 2.01 -3.59 7.63
C GLN A 210 2.66 -4.80 8.32
N ALA A 211 3.92 -4.67 8.79
CA ALA A 211 4.61 -5.67 9.57
C ALA A 211 4.07 -5.77 11.00
N SER A 212 3.76 -4.64 11.65
CA SER A 212 3.25 -4.59 13.03
C SER A 212 1.83 -5.13 13.22
N ARG A 213 1.08 -5.41 12.15
CA ARG A 213 -0.28 -6.00 12.25
C ARG A 213 -0.24 -7.44 12.78
N PRO A 214 -1.14 -7.82 13.71
CA PRO A 214 -1.32 -9.21 14.11
C PRO A 214 -1.62 -10.10 12.90
N GLY A 215 -1.00 -11.28 12.86
CA GLY A 215 -1.38 -12.31 11.89
C GLY A 215 -2.74 -12.92 12.27
N PRO A 216 -3.50 -13.47 11.30
CA PRO A 216 -4.82 -14.07 11.59
C PRO A 216 -4.77 -15.13 12.69
N ALA A 217 -3.72 -15.96 12.71
CA ALA A 217 -3.51 -16.99 13.73
C ALA A 217 -3.34 -16.46 15.17
N ALA A 218 -3.01 -15.18 15.36
CA ALA A 218 -2.94 -14.59 16.71
C ALA A 218 -4.32 -14.13 17.21
N ALA A 219 -5.26 -13.81 16.31
CA ALA A 219 -6.60 -13.37 16.69
C ALA A 219 -7.43 -14.50 17.32
N ASP A 220 -7.26 -15.73 16.83
CA ASP A 220 -7.99 -16.90 17.34
C ASP A 220 -7.58 -17.25 18.79
N VAL A 221 -6.29 -17.14 19.12
CA VAL A 221 -5.77 -17.40 20.49
C VAL A 221 -6.39 -16.44 21.51
N PHE A 222 -6.42 -15.14 21.20
CA PHE A 222 -7.04 -14.13 22.07
C PHE A 222 -8.58 -14.21 22.12
N ALA A 223 -9.22 -14.90 21.16
CA ALA A 223 -10.65 -15.18 21.17
C ALA A 223 -11.01 -16.44 22.00
N THR A 224 -10.11 -17.42 22.10
CA THR A 224 -10.29 -18.61 22.94
C THR A 224 -10.06 -18.33 24.43
N ASP A 225 -9.12 -17.46 24.80
CA ASP A 225 -8.78 -17.12 26.21
C ASP A 225 -9.79 -16.20 26.93
N ARG A 226 -11.00 -16.03 26.37
CA ARG A 226 -12.07 -15.16 26.91
C ARG A 226 -13.42 -15.86 27.07
N ARG A 227 -13.42 -17.18 27.25
CA ARG A 227 -14.60 -18.00 27.54
C ARG A 227 -14.35 -18.92 28.73
#